data_AF-A0A2G6LM56-F1
#
_entry.id   AF-A0A2G6LM56-F1
#
_cell.length_a   1.000
_cell.length_b   1.000
_cell.length_c   1.000
_cell.angle_alpha   90.00
_cell.angle_beta   90.00
_cell.angle_gamma   90.00
#
_symmetry.space_group_name_H-M   'P 1'
#
loop_
_entity.id
_entity.type
_entity.pdbx_description
1 polymer ?
#
loop_
_entity_poly.entity_id
_entity_poly.type
_entity_poly.pdbx_seq_one_letter_code
_entity_poly.pdbx_strand_id
1 'polypeptide(L)' 'MELHNLRPAEGSTQSRKRIGRGQGSGRGGTSTRGHKGAKSRSGYSKKQGFEGGQMPLQRRVPKFGFK' A
#
# COMPACT_ATOMS: atom_id res chain seq x y z
N MET A 1 -6.73 -25.61 -29.34
CA MET A 1 -6.89 -25.42 -27.89
C MET A 1 -8.36 -25.59 -27.57
N GLU A 2 -8.69 -26.62 -26.80
CA GLU A 2 -10.06 -26.87 -26.35
C GLU A 2 -10.25 -26.26 -24.96
N LEU A 3 -11.48 -25.90 -24.60
CA LEU A 3 -11.79 -25.18 -23.36
C LEU A 3 -11.26 -25.88 -22.10
N HIS A 4 -11.17 -27.21 -22.10
CA HIS A 4 -10.72 -28.00 -20.95
C HIS A 4 -9.19 -28.05 -20.76
N ASN A 5 -8.40 -27.63 -21.76
CA ASN A 5 -6.93 -27.69 -21.74
C ASN A 5 -6.26 -26.30 -21.69
N LEU A 6 -7.04 -25.24 -21.43
CA LEU A 6 -6.50 -23.88 -21.34
C LEU A 6 -5.58 -23.76 -20.13
N ARG A 7 -4.31 -23.46 -20.37
CA ARG A 7 -3.32 -23.12 -19.34
C ARG A 7 -2.78 -21.72 -19.62
N PRO A 8 -2.73 -20.83 -18.60
CA PRO A 8 -2.08 -19.55 -18.77
C PRO A 8 -0.58 -19.74 -19.00
N ALA A 9 0.06 -18.76 -19.64
CA ALA A 9 1.51 -18.74 -19.74
C ALA A 9 2.16 -18.71 -18.35
N GLU A 10 3.34 -19.31 -18.23
CA GLU A 10 4.07 -19.35 -16.97
C GLU A 10 4.34 -17.93 -16.46
N GLY A 11 4.00 -17.66 -15.20
CA GLY A 11 4.12 -16.33 -14.59
C GLY A 11 3.04 -15.31 -14.96
N SER A 12 2.10 -15.65 -15.85
CA SER A 12 1.02 -14.73 -16.28
C SER A 12 0.03 -14.40 -15.14
N THR A 13 -0.13 -15.30 -14.18
CA THR A 13 -1.07 -15.12 -13.06
C THR A 13 -0.36 -15.18 -11.71
N GLN A 14 -0.80 -14.34 -10.77
CA GLN A 14 -0.30 -14.31 -9.40
C GLN A 14 -1.46 -14.32 -8.41
N SER A 15 -1.29 -15.05 -7.31
CA SER A 15 -2.29 -15.06 -6.25
C SER A 15 -2.23 -13.78 -5.42
N ARG A 16 -3.38 -13.13 -5.22
CA ARG A 16 -3.44 -11.91 -4.40
C ARG A 16 -3.26 -12.21 -2.92
N LYS A 17 -2.55 -11.32 -2.23
CA LYS A 17 -2.44 -11.34 -0.78
C LYS A 17 -3.79 -11.01 -0.13
N ARG A 18 -4.34 -11.95 0.65
CA ARG A 18 -5.53 -11.74 1.49
C ARG A 18 -5.10 -11.46 2.93
N ILE A 19 -5.56 -10.36 3.50
CA ILE A 19 -5.19 -9.88 4.85
C ILE A 19 -6.31 -10.24 5.84
N GLY A 20 -5.97 -10.51 7.11
CA GLY A 20 -6.95 -10.80 8.17
C GLY A 20 -7.63 -12.16 8.01
N ARG A 21 -6.85 -13.21 7.68
CA ARG A 21 -7.34 -14.60 7.52
C ARG A 21 -6.62 -15.54 8.47
N GLY A 22 -6.69 -15.23 9.77
CA GLY A 22 -6.10 -16.05 10.84
C GLY A 22 -4.59 -15.90 11.02
N GLN A 23 -4.07 -16.36 12.16
CA GLN A 23 -2.65 -16.22 12.50
C GLN A 23 -1.74 -17.07 11.61
N GLY A 24 -2.20 -18.23 11.15
CA GLY A 24 -1.46 -19.07 10.20
C GLY A 24 -1.16 -18.39 8.86
N SER A 25 -1.90 -17.33 8.50
CA SER A 25 -1.58 -16.50 7.33
C SER A 25 -0.45 -15.47 7.57
N GLY A 26 0.09 -15.40 8.79
CA GLY A 26 1.05 -14.38 9.26
C GLY A 26 0.49 -12.96 9.31
N ARG A 27 -0.81 -12.81 9.03
CA ARG A 27 -1.47 -11.52 8.74
C ARG A 27 -2.86 -11.43 9.39
N GLY A 28 -3.10 -12.28 10.39
CA GLY A 28 -4.36 -12.36 11.12
C GLY A 28 -4.55 -11.18 12.04
N GLY A 29 -3.81 -11.15 13.15
CA GLY A 29 -4.03 -10.24 14.28
C GLY A 29 -4.27 -8.77 13.91
N THR A 30 -3.21 -7.98 13.82
CA THR A 30 -3.34 -6.55 13.50
C THR A 30 -3.47 -6.28 12.00
N SER A 31 -3.69 -7.32 11.18
CA SER A 31 -3.79 -7.19 9.72
C SER A 31 -2.64 -6.39 9.11
N THR A 32 -1.42 -6.58 9.63
CA THR A 32 -0.18 -5.85 9.26
C THR A 32 -0.16 -4.35 9.58
N ARG A 33 -1.15 -3.82 10.33
CA ARG A 33 -1.26 -2.39 10.67
C ARG A 33 -0.66 -2.02 12.02
N GLY A 34 -0.29 -2.99 12.85
CA GLY A 34 0.16 -2.76 14.23
C GLY A 34 -1.00 -2.47 15.20
N HIS A 35 -0.69 -2.22 16.48
CA HIS A 35 -1.70 -2.12 17.54
C HIS A 35 -2.36 -0.74 17.69
N LYS A 36 -1.60 0.33 17.46
CA LYS A 36 -2.00 1.72 17.74
C LYS A 36 -1.48 2.68 16.67
N GLY A 37 -1.80 3.97 16.82
CA GLY A 37 -1.39 5.05 15.93
C GLY A 37 -2.45 5.40 14.89
N ALA A 38 -2.38 6.62 14.36
CA ALA A 38 -3.38 7.14 13.43
C ALA A 38 -3.54 6.23 12.19
N LYS A 39 -2.44 5.72 11.64
CA LYS A 39 -2.42 4.79 10.49
C LYS A 39 -3.13 3.44 10.73
N SER A 40 -3.29 3.03 11.99
CA SER A 40 -3.99 1.79 12.33
C SER A 40 -5.52 1.96 12.32
N ARG A 41 -6.03 3.19 12.39
CA ARG A 41 -7.47 3.49 12.46
C ARG A 41 -8.10 3.57 11.06
N SER A 42 -9.38 3.25 10.97
CA SER A 42 -10.16 3.43 9.75
C SER A 42 -10.25 4.92 9.39
N GLY A 43 -10.26 5.21 8.08
CA GLY A 43 -10.42 6.59 7.60
C GLY A 43 -9.19 7.48 7.76
N TYR A 44 -8.06 6.97 8.26
CA TYR A 44 -6.83 7.76 8.29
C TYR A 44 -6.39 8.14 6.88
N SER A 45 -6.37 9.44 6.62
CA SER A 45 -5.79 10.04 5.43
C SER A 45 -4.82 11.12 5.87
N LYS A 46 -3.64 11.14 5.27
CA LYS A 46 -2.71 12.26 5.38
C LYS A 46 -2.53 12.87 4.00
N LYS A 47 -2.42 14.20 3.94
CA LYS A 47 -2.00 14.87 2.71
C LYS A 47 -0.60 14.38 2.33
N GLN A 48 -0.41 13.97 1.08
CA GLN A 48 0.92 13.65 0.57
C GLN A 48 1.79 14.91 0.67
N GLY A 49 2.98 14.78 1.29
CA GLY A 49 3.85 15.92 1.61
C GLY A 49 3.55 16.64 2.92
N PHE A 50 2.66 16.13 3.79
CA PHE A 50 2.53 16.64 5.15
C PHE A 50 3.67 16.13 6.05
N GLU A 51 4.45 17.07 6.60
CA GLU A 51 5.63 16.82 7.44
C GLU A 51 5.35 17.09 8.94
N GLY A 52 4.11 16.96 9.40
CA GLY A 52 3.80 17.01 10.85
C GLY A 52 3.74 18.42 11.46
N GLY A 53 3.59 19.46 10.63
CA GLY A 53 3.59 20.86 11.06
C GLY A 53 4.80 21.65 10.53
N GLN A 54 5.83 20.95 10.06
CA GLN A 54 6.93 21.56 9.33
C GLN A 54 6.46 22.08 7.96
N MET A 55 7.06 23.18 7.50
CA MET A 55 6.88 23.69 6.15
C MET A 55 7.35 22.62 5.13
N PRO A 56 6.47 22.11 4.25
CA PRO A 56 6.83 21.05 3.32
C PRO A 56 7.98 21.42 2.40
N LEU A 57 8.78 20.43 1.99
CA LEU A 57 9.95 20.63 1.13
C LEU A 57 9.68 21.47 -0.13
N GLN A 58 8.55 21.24 -0.80
CA GLN A 58 8.11 22.00 -1.98
C GLN A 58 7.98 23.52 -1.77
N ARG A 59 7.83 23.96 -0.51
CA ARG A 59 7.79 25.39 -0.13
C ARG A 59 9.14 25.91 0.37
N ARG A 60 10.04 25.01 0.77
CA ARG A 60 11.38 25.36 1.26
C ARG A 60 12.37 25.56 0.12
N VAL A 61 12.23 24.78 -0.95
CA VAL A 61 13.15 24.81 -2.09
C VAL A 61 12.69 25.88 -3.10
N PRO A 62 13.57 26.80 -3.54
CA PRO A 62 13.22 27.76 -4.57
C PRO A 62 12.98 27.05 -5.90
N LYS A 63 12.02 27.56 -6.68
CA LYS A 63 11.85 27.13 -8.07
C LYS A 63 12.88 27.85 -8.94
N PHE A 64 13.74 27.11 -9.63
CA PHE A 64 14.74 27.66 -10.54
C PHE A 64 14.73 26.91 -11.87
N GLY A 65 15.08 27.60 -12.96
CA GLY A 65 15.14 27.07 -14.33
C GLY A 65 14.03 27.59 -15.26
N PHE A 66 14.28 27.51 -16.57
CA PHE A 66 13.32 27.73 -17.67
C PHE A 66 13.13 26.43 -18.45
N LYS A 67 12.11 26.36 -19.32
CA LYS A 67 11.78 25.14 -20.08
C LYS A 67 12.71 24.94 -21.26
#